data_AF-A0A962K9L0-F1
#
_entry.id   AF-A0A962K9L0-F1
#
_cell.length_a   1.000
_cell.length_b   1.000
_cell.length_c   1.000
_cell.angle_alpha   90.00
_cell.angle_beta   90.00
_cell.angle_gamma   90.00
#
_symmetry.space_group_name_H-M   'P 1'
#
loop_
_entity.id
_entity.type
_entity.pdbx_description
1 polymer ?
#
loop_
_entity_poly.entity_id
_entity_poly.type
_entity_poly.pdbx_seq_one_letter_code
_entity_poly.pdbx_strand_id
1 'polypeptide(L)'
;MLQQIIPSNDLWPNSLDPKDSAWQSWDYHNFQVQETFKNAGIERGDSLESFVKNSQQYQAKLTQLAAESYRRQRYQPVSAVFQFMFNETWPSINWGVMDYQRHPKLGYYQLQQAYQPILPSIEWDNDVIKAGDTARFELWAINDTWQAYPKAWLWYRLKTSNQRVVYQGKRRFDLTADSARPVWELKFPALTTGGYQLEVELLNEKQQVLGTNRFEFSVL
;
A
#
# COMPACT_ATOMS: atom_id res chain seq x y z
N MET A 1 -2.78 -21.12 2.52
CA MET A 1 -4.20 -21.05 2.90
C MET A 1 -5.12 -21.63 1.84
N LEU A 2 -5.20 -21.10 0.60
CA LEU A 2 -6.20 -21.54 -0.39
C LEU A 2 -6.23 -23.06 -0.63
N GLN A 3 -5.06 -23.68 -0.81
CA GLN A 3 -4.91 -25.14 -0.98
C GLN A 3 -5.41 -25.98 0.22
N GLN A 4 -5.62 -25.38 1.39
CA GLN A 4 -6.12 -26.06 2.58
C GLN A 4 -7.64 -25.98 2.71
N ILE A 5 -8.29 -25.04 2.01
CA ILE A 5 -9.72 -24.74 2.17
C ILE A 5 -10.51 -25.00 0.89
N ILE A 6 -9.88 -24.86 -0.28
CA ILE A 6 -10.50 -25.14 -1.58
C ILE A 6 -10.09 -26.55 -2.07
N PRO A 7 -11.03 -27.39 -2.52
CA PRO A 7 -10.72 -28.68 -3.15
C PRO A 7 -9.80 -28.51 -4.36
N SER A 8 -8.88 -29.46 -4.58
CA SER A 8 -7.87 -29.35 -5.63
C SER A 8 -8.44 -29.12 -7.04
N ASN A 9 -9.59 -29.70 -7.35
CA ASN A 9 -10.26 -29.55 -8.65
C ASN A 9 -10.89 -28.16 -8.86
N ASP A 10 -11.12 -27.42 -7.77
CA ASP A 10 -11.77 -26.10 -7.79
C ASP A 10 -10.77 -24.96 -7.52
N LEU A 11 -9.48 -25.29 -7.30
CA LEU A 11 -8.44 -24.31 -6.95
C LEU A 11 -8.25 -23.22 -8.00
N TRP A 12 -8.61 -23.49 -9.25
CA TRP A 12 -8.51 -22.52 -10.31
C TRP A 12 -9.74 -22.61 -11.22
N PRO A 13 -10.76 -21.79 -10.97
CA PRO A 13 -11.90 -21.67 -11.87
C PRO A 13 -11.43 -21.30 -13.27
N ASN A 14 -12.00 -21.96 -14.28
CA ASN A 14 -11.59 -21.86 -15.68
C ASN A 14 -11.91 -20.49 -16.29
N SER A 15 -12.96 -19.83 -15.79
CA SER A 15 -13.41 -18.54 -16.32
C SER A 15 -14.00 -17.63 -15.23
N LEU A 16 -14.29 -16.38 -15.60
CA LEU A 16 -15.05 -15.44 -14.78
C LEU A 16 -16.57 -15.62 -14.92
N ASP A 17 -17.05 -16.60 -15.70
CA ASP A 17 -18.48 -16.88 -15.79
C ASP A 17 -18.96 -17.38 -14.42
N PRO A 18 -19.95 -16.73 -13.79
CA PRO A 18 -20.53 -17.19 -12.53
C PRO A 18 -21.11 -18.62 -12.59
N LYS A 19 -21.32 -19.18 -13.79
CA LYS A 19 -21.74 -20.57 -13.98
C LYS A 19 -20.62 -21.60 -13.85
N ASP A 20 -19.36 -21.16 -13.79
CA ASP A 20 -18.25 -22.08 -13.51
C ASP A 20 -18.42 -22.69 -12.12
N SER A 21 -18.59 -24.01 -12.08
CA SER A 21 -18.89 -24.73 -10.84
C SER A 21 -17.78 -24.63 -9.81
N ALA A 22 -16.54 -24.37 -10.23
CA ALA A 22 -15.43 -24.18 -9.31
C ALA A 22 -15.65 -22.96 -8.39
N TRP A 23 -16.42 -21.95 -8.82
CA TRP A 23 -16.77 -20.80 -7.96
C TRP A 23 -17.60 -21.21 -6.74
N GLN A 24 -18.34 -22.33 -6.77
CA GLN A 24 -19.15 -22.75 -5.62
C GLN A 24 -18.30 -22.97 -4.37
N SER A 25 -17.11 -23.57 -4.52
CA SER A 25 -16.18 -23.77 -3.41
C SER A 25 -15.59 -22.45 -2.91
N TRP A 26 -15.35 -21.49 -3.80
CA TRP A 26 -14.85 -20.16 -3.43
C TRP A 26 -15.93 -19.31 -2.76
N ASP A 27 -17.15 -19.34 -3.26
CA ASP A 27 -18.33 -18.65 -2.73
C ASP A 27 -18.69 -19.18 -1.35
N TYR A 28 -18.57 -20.49 -1.12
CA TYR A 28 -18.69 -21.08 0.22
C TYR A 28 -17.71 -20.43 1.19
N HIS A 29 -16.48 -20.13 0.76
CA HIS A 29 -15.49 -19.40 1.54
C HIS A 29 -15.59 -17.87 1.43
N ASN A 30 -16.75 -17.36 1.01
CA ASN A 30 -17.11 -15.95 0.89
C ASN A 30 -16.29 -15.12 -0.11
N PHE A 31 -15.72 -15.78 -1.13
CA PHE A 31 -15.10 -15.05 -2.22
C PHE A 31 -16.14 -14.22 -2.98
N GLN A 32 -15.74 -13.01 -3.37
CA GLN A 32 -16.63 -12.01 -3.95
C GLN A 32 -16.16 -11.68 -5.37
N VAL A 33 -16.64 -12.47 -6.34
CA VAL A 33 -16.24 -12.41 -7.76
C VAL A 33 -16.49 -11.01 -8.33
N GLN A 34 -17.69 -10.44 -8.10
CA GLN A 34 -18.05 -9.13 -8.63
C GLN A 34 -17.17 -8.02 -8.04
N GLU A 35 -17.01 -7.99 -6.73
CA GLU A 35 -16.22 -6.97 -6.02
C GLU A 35 -14.75 -7.04 -6.45
N THR A 36 -14.21 -8.25 -6.60
CA THR A 36 -12.82 -8.47 -6.99
C THR A 36 -12.55 -8.03 -8.42
N PHE A 37 -13.33 -8.51 -9.39
CA PHE A 37 -13.01 -8.32 -10.81
C PHE A 37 -13.66 -7.07 -11.40
N LYS A 38 -14.90 -6.74 -11.02
CA LYS A 38 -15.64 -5.62 -11.61
C LYS A 38 -15.43 -4.32 -10.84
N ASN A 39 -15.52 -4.35 -9.51
CA ASN A 39 -15.43 -3.12 -8.70
C ASN A 39 -13.97 -2.72 -8.45
N ALA A 40 -13.14 -3.67 -8.02
CA ALA A 40 -11.73 -3.43 -7.74
C ALA A 40 -10.85 -3.49 -8.99
N GLY A 41 -11.32 -4.14 -10.07
CA GLY A 41 -10.57 -4.26 -11.32
C GLY A 41 -9.31 -5.14 -11.21
N ILE A 42 -9.26 -6.05 -10.24
CA ILE A 42 -8.09 -6.93 -10.06
C ILE A 42 -8.00 -7.87 -11.24
N GLU A 43 -6.85 -7.90 -11.91
CA GLU A 43 -6.62 -8.84 -13.00
C GLU A 43 -6.58 -10.28 -12.46
N ARG A 44 -7.38 -11.18 -13.06
CA ARG A 44 -7.33 -12.62 -12.78
C ARG A 44 -5.94 -13.19 -13.12
N GLY A 45 -5.31 -12.73 -14.20
CA GLY A 45 -4.10 -13.34 -14.72
C GLY A 45 -4.32 -14.75 -15.26
N ASP A 46 -3.22 -15.42 -15.60
CA ASP A 46 -3.24 -16.71 -16.31
C ASP A 46 -3.12 -17.92 -15.36
N SER A 47 -2.89 -17.69 -14.07
CA SER A 47 -2.73 -18.73 -13.06
C SER A 47 -3.22 -18.30 -11.67
N LEU A 48 -3.45 -19.28 -10.80
CA LEU A 48 -3.80 -19.03 -9.40
C LEU A 48 -2.76 -18.17 -8.70
N GLU A 49 -1.47 -18.43 -8.94
CA GLU A 49 -0.36 -17.69 -8.35
C GLU A 49 -0.37 -16.23 -8.80
N SER A 50 -0.66 -15.99 -10.09
CA SER A 50 -0.77 -14.65 -10.64
C SER A 50 -1.95 -13.91 -10.01
N PHE A 51 -3.11 -14.57 -9.88
CA PHE A 51 -4.28 -13.99 -9.22
C PHE A 51 -4.02 -13.66 -7.74
N VAL A 52 -3.40 -14.59 -7.00
CA VAL A 52 -3.04 -14.38 -5.59
C VAL A 52 -2.07 -13.21 -5.46
N LYS A 53 -1.07 -13.12 -6.33
CA LYS A 53 -0.13 -12.00 -6.35
C LYS A 53 -0.87 -10.68 -6.59
N ASN A 54 -1.69 -10.60 -7.64
CA ASN A 54 -2.41 -9.39 -8.02
C ASN A 54 -3.37 -8.92 -6.90
N SER A 55 -4.16 -9.84 -6.34
CA SER A 55 -5.11 -9.54 -5.25
C SER A 55 -4.40 -9.12 -3.95
N GLN A 56 -3.30 -9.77 -3.59
CA GLN A 56 -2.49 -9.39 -2.42
C GLN A 56 -1.83 -8.02 -2.58
N GLN A 57 -1.29 -7.73 -3.77
CA GLN A 57 -0.72 -6.41 -4.10
C GLN A 57 -1.77 -5.32 -4.06
N TYR A 58 -2.96 -5.57 -4.62
CA TYR A 58 -4.09 -4.65 -4.54
C TYR A 58 -4.48 -4.37 -3.09
N GLN A 59 -4.68 -5.40 -2.26
CA GLN A 59 -5.03 -5.22 -0.85
C GLN A 59 -3.97 -4.40 -0.11
N ALA A 60 -2.69 -4.69 -0.32
CA ALA A 60 -1.59 -3.97 0.30
C ALA A 60 -1.63 -2.48 -0.07
N LYS A 61 -1.77 -2.18 -1.36
CA LYS A 61 -1.78 -0.80 -1.85
C LYS A 61 -3.00 -0.02 -1.40
N LEU A 62 -4.18 -0.63 -1.42
CA LEU A 62 -5.41 -0.02 -0.91
C LEU A 62 -5.31 0.25 0.60
N THR A 63 -4.74 -0.69 1.36
CA THR A 63 -4.54 -0.54 2.81
C THR A 63 -3.59 0.63 3.11
N GLN A 64 -2.48 0.74 2.37
CA GLN A 64 -1.56 1.86 2.46
C GLN A 64 -2.28 3.18 2.15
N LEU A 65 -2.94 3.27 1.00
CA LEU A 65 -3.65 4.46 0.56
C LEU A 65 -4.66 4.94 1.61
N ALA A 66 -5.52 4.04 2.09
CA ALA A 66 -6.56 4.38 3.05
C ALA A 66 -5.97 4.85 4.38
N ALA A 67 -5.07 4.06 4.97
CA ALA A 67 -4.44 4.38 6.25
C ALA A 67 -3.69 5.71 6.21
N GLU A 68 -2.85 5.90 5.20
CA GLU A 68 -2.04 7.12 5.06
C GLU A 68 -2.91 8.35 4.77
N SER A 69 -3.88 8.25 3.85
CA SER A 69 -4.78 9.35 3.49
C SER A 69 -5.58 9.84 4.70
N TYR A 70 -6.14 8.92 5.49
CA TYR A 70 -6.90 9.28 6.67
C TYR A 70 -6.03 9.86 7.79
N ARG A 71 -4.79 9.38 7.97
CA ARG A 71 -3.84 9.98 8.93
C ARG A 71 -3.42 11.39 8.53
N ARG A 72 -3.31 11.71 7.23
CA ARG A 72 -3.06 13.09 6.76
C ARG A 72 -4.22 14.03 7.10
N GLN A 73 -5.45 13.51 7.15
CA GLN A 73 -6.68 14.23 7.49
C GLN A 73 -6.99 14.25 9.00
N ARG A 74 -5.99 13.93 9.84
CA ARG A 74 -6.15 13.86 11.30
C ARG A 74 -6.75 15.14 11.88
N TYR A 75 -7.64 14.96 12.84
CA TYR A 75 -8.42 15.98 13.55
C TYR A 75 -9.39 16.81 12.69
N GLN A 76 -9.25 16.86 11.36
CA GLN A 76 -10.21 17.47 10.45
C GLN A 76 -10.16 16.84 9.04
N PRO A 77 -11.20 16.09 8.60
CA PRO A 77 -12.38 15.65 9.35
C PRO A 77 -12.18 14.34 10.13
N VAL A 78 -11.00 13.71 10.09
CA VAL A 78 -10.83 12.33 10.58
C VAL A 78 -10.30 12.32 12.02
N SER A 79 -11.09 11.79 12.95
CA SER A 79 -10.66 11.63 14.36
C SER A 79 -10.09 10.25 14.69
N ALA A 80 -10.48 9.21 13.95
CA ALA A 80 -10.02 7.84 14.17
C ALA A 80 -10.10 7.01 12.89
N VAL A 81 -9.27 5.97 12.82
CA VAL A 81 -9.27 4.99 11.73
C VAL A 81 -9.23 3.60 12.36
N PHE A 82 -10.11 2.72 11.90
CA PHE A 82 -10.14 1.32 12.32
C PHE A 82 -10.04 0.44 11.08
N GLN A 83 -9.04 -0.44 11.03
CA GLN A 83 -8.91 -1.39 9.93
C GLN A 83 -10.09 -2.39 9.97
N PHE A 84 -10.96 -2.32 8.95
CA PHE A 84 -11.94 -3.36 8.70
C PHE A 84 -11.43 -4.31 7.60
N MET A 85 -11.18 -5.58 7.86
CA MET A 85 -11.06 -6.22 9.17
C MET A 85 -9.61 -6.66 9.41
N PHE A 86 -9.27 -6.88 10.68
CA PHE A 86 -7.91 -7.27 11.01
C PHE A 86 -7.64 -8.74 10.70
N ASN A 87 -8.50 -9.64 11.16
CA ASN A 87 -8.33 -11.09 11.03
C ASN A 87 -9.62 -11.81 10.64
N GLU A 88 -9.50 -12.97 10.02
CA GLU A 88 -10.63 -13.87 9.76
C GLU A 88 -11.03 -14.68 11.01
N THR A 89 -12.32 -15.00 11.13
CA THR A 89 -12.90 -15.83 12.21
C THR A 89 -13.08 -17.29 11.85
N TRP A 90 -12.96 -17.63 10.56
CA TRP A 90 -13.05 -18.98 10.00
C TRP A 90 -12.22 -19.05 8.72
N PRO A 91 -11.94 -20.24 8.15
CA PRO A 91 -11.19 -20.35 6.90
C PRO A 91 -12.00 -19.69 5.77
N SER A 92 -11.66 -18.46 5.38
CA SER A 92 -12.42 -17.68 4.39
C SER A 92 -11.52 -16.78 3.53
N ILE A 93 -12.04 -16.39 2.37
CA ILE A 93 -11.41 -15.50 1.40
C ILE A 93 -12.11 -14.13 1.52
N ASN A 94 -11.69 -13.36 2.51
CA ASN A 94 -12.33 -12.12 2.95
C ASN A 94 -11.34 -10.95 3.06
N TRP A 95 -11.82 -9.83 3.60
CA TRP A 95 -11.12 -8.55 3.70
C TRP A 95 -10.02 -8.49 4.77
N GLY A 96 -9.86 -9.53 5.60
CA GLY A 96 -8.87 -9.55 6.68
C GLY A 96 -7.45 -9.35 6.16
N VAL A 97 -6.61 -8.60 6.88
CA VAL A 97 -5.17 -8.52 6.59
C VAL A 97 -4.39 -9.70 7.18
N MET A 98 -5.03 -10.51 8.02
CA MET A 98 -4.50 -11.72 8.63
C MET A 98 -5.48 -12.87 8.43
N ASP A 99 -4.99 -14.03 8.03
CA ASP A 99 -5.86 -15.18 7.79
C ASP A 99 -6.38 -15.85 9.08
N TYR A 100 -7.21 -16.88 8.92
CA TYR A 100 -7.78 -17.65 10.03
C TYR A 100 -6.72 -18.27 10.95
N GLN A 101 -5.61 -18.72 10.37
CA GLN A 101 -4.48 -19.34 11.07
C GLN A 101 -3.47 -18.31 11.58
N ARG A 102 -3.77 -17.02 11.46
CA ARG A 102 -2.94 -15.88 11.88
C ARG A 102 -1.69 -15.66 11.03
N HIS A 103 -1.68 -16.13 9.79
CA HIS A 103 -0.64 -15.75 8.84
C HIS A 103 -0.92 -14.34 8.30
N PRO A 104 0.07 -13.43 8.35
CA PRO A 104 -0.08 -12.08 7.79
C PRO A 104 -0.13 -12.11 6.26
N LYS A 105 -1.08 -11.39 5.67
CA LYS A 105 -1.15 -11.09 4.23
C LYS A 105 -0.27 -9.87 3.91
N LEU A 106 -0.05 -9.54 2.63
CA LEU A 106 0.72 -8.33 2.28
C LEU A 106 0.08 -7.06 2.86
N GLY A 107 -1.24 -7.01 2.94
CA GLY A 107 -1.99 -5.92 3.60
C GLY A 107 -1.59 -5.70 5.07
N TYR A 108 -1.19 -6.74 5.81
CA TYR A 108 -0.77 -6.60 7.20
C TYR A 108 0.52 -5.79 7.32
N TYR A 109 1.50 -6.07 6.46
CA TYR A 109 2.78 -5.38 6.48
C TYR A 109 2.64 -3.93 6.00
N GLN A 110 1.77 -3.69 5.02
CA GLN A 110 1.43 -2.33 4.61
C GLN A 110 0.70 -1.56 5.70
N LEU A 111 -0.22 -2.19 6.43
CA LEU A 111 -0.88 -1.59 7.59
C LEU A 111 0.13 -1.27 8.69
N GLN A 112 1.04 -2.20 9.00
CA GLN A 112 2.12 -1.99 9.98
C GLN A 112 3.00 -0.79 9.61
N GLN A 113 3.41 -0.69 8.34
CA GLN A 113 4.17 0.45 7.84
C GLN A 113 3.38 1.76 7.94
N ALA A 114 2.11 1.73 7.54
CA ALA A 114 1.24 2.90 7.56
C ALA A 114 0.79 3.31 8.97
N TYR A 115 0.94 2.46 9.99
CA TYR A 115 0.58 2.72 11.39
C TYR A 115 1.80 2.95 12.29
N GLN A 116 3.00 3.03 11.74
CA GLN A 116 4.17 3.42 12.53
C GLN A 116 3.95 4.79 13.21
N PRO A 117 4.48 5.02 14.43
CA PRO A 117 4.20 6.26 15.19
C PRO A 117 4.66 7.54 14.48
N ILE A 118 5.76 7.48 13.73
CA ILE A 118 6.27 8.57 12.93
C ILE A 118 6.36 8.09 11.48
N LEU A 119 5.55 8.66 10.59
CA LEU A 119 5.39 8.20 9.22
C LEU A 119 5.78 9.31 8.22
N PRO A 120 6.80 9.09 7.37
CA PRO A 120 6.98 9.89 6.16
C PRO A 120 5.95 9.45 5.10
N SER A 121 4.73 9.96 5.19
CA SER A 121 3.63 9.56 4.30
C SER A 121 3.85 10.08 2.89
N ILE A 122 3.48 9.28 1.88
CA ILE A 122 3.57 9.64 0.47
C ILE A 122 2.15 9.86 -0.03
N GLU A 123 1.88 11.03 -0.59
CA GLU A 123 0.67 11.32 -1.35
C GLU A 123 1.02 11.30 -2.84
N TRP A 124 0.18 10.65 -3.64
CA TRP A 124 0.36 10.46 -5.08
C TRP A 124 -0.97 10.61 -5.81
N ASP A 125 -0.90 10.99 -7.09
CA ASP A 125 -2.10 11.16 -7.92
C ASP A 125 -2.48 9.86 -8.64
N ASN A 126 -1.50 9.15 -9.19
CA ASN A 126 -1.72 7.97 -10.04
C ASN A 126 -0.67 6.88 -9.81
N ASP A 127 -1.11 5.62 -9.91
CA ASP A 127 -0.26 4.43 -9.86
C ASP A 127 0.47 4.16 -11.18
N VAL A 128 -0.12 4.64 -12.28
CA VAL A 128 0.37 4.52 -13.64
C VAL A 128 0.41 5.91 -14.26
N ILE A 129 1.59 6.33 -14.69
CA ILE A 129 1.86 7.65 -15.23
C ILE A 129 2.22 7.50 -16.70
N LYS A 130 1.74 8.38 -17.58
CA LYS A 130 2.08 8.29 -19.01
C LYS A 130 3.51 8.78 -19.23
N ALA A 131 4.23 8.13 -20.13
CA ALA A 131 5.55 8.59 -20.53
C ALA A 131 5.50 10.02 -21.05
N GLY A 132 6.41 10.87 -20.55
CA GLY A 132 6.44 12.30 -20.85
C GLY A 132 5.65 13.18 -19.87
N ASP A 133 4.70 12.63 -19.12
CA ASP A 133 4.01 13.38 -18.05
C ASP A 133 4.94 13.59 -16.85
N THR A 134 4.58 14.55 -15.99
CA THR A 134 5.29 14.80 -14.74
C THR A 134 4.74 13.93 -13.62
N ALA A 135 5.59 13.11 -13.02
CA ALA A 135 5.22 12.38 -11.81
C ALA A 135 5.26 13.30 -10.58
N ARG A 136 4.09 13.58 -9.99
CA ARG A 136 3.94 14.41 -8.78
C ARG A 136 3.75 13.53 -7.56
N PHE A 137 4.48 13.86 -6.50
CA PHE A 137 4.29 13.29 -5.17
C PHE A 137 4.34 14.41 -4.13
N GLU A 138 3.59 14.27 -3.05
CA GLU A 138 3.69 15.16 -1.91
C GLU A 138 4.11 14.36 -0.67
N LEU A 139 5.26 14.73 -0.12
CA LEU A 139 5.78 14.09 1.07
C LEU A 139 5.27 14.79 2.31
N TRP A 140 4.64 14.01 3.17
CA TRP A 140 4.12 14.42 4.45
C TRP A 140 4.98 13.89 5.59
N ALA A 141 4.97 14.61 6.71
CA ALA A 141 5.51 14.11 7.96
C ALA A 141 4.39 14.01 8.99
N ILE A 142 4.15 12.79 9.46
CA ILE A 142 3.15 12.48 10.48
C ILE A 142 3.89 12.04 11.74
N ASN A 143 3.55 12.62 12.88
CA ASN A 143 4.09 12.30 14.19
C ASN A 143 2.92 12.14 15.17
N ASP A 144 2.65 10.91 15.59
CA ASP A 144 1.61 10.59 16.56
C ASP A 144 2.19 10.48 17.99
N THR A 145 3.43 10.91 18.19
CA THR A 145 4.08 10.95 19.50
C THR A 145 4.02 12.35 20.11
N TRP A 146 4.16 12.41 21.44
CA TRP A 146 4.28 13.66 22.19
C TRP A 146 5.68 14.30 22.11
N GLN A 147 6.62 13.67 21.40
CA GLN A 147 7.98 14.16 21.25
C GLN A 147 8.13 14.95 19.96
N ALA A 148 8.61 16.19 20.06
CA ALA A 148 9.06 16.96 18.91
C ALA A 148 10.51 16.61 18.54
N TYR A 149 10.81 16.65 17.24
CA TYR A 149 12.17 16.46 16.70
C TYR A 149 12.54 17.72 15.91
N PRO A 150 13.13 18.74 16.55
CA PRO A 150 13.62 19.91 15.85
C PRO A 150 14.72 19.48 14.88
N LYS A 151 14.88 20.22 13.77
CA LYS A 151 15.97 20.04 12.82
C LYS A 151 16.06 18.62 12.23
N ALA A 152 14.93 17.92 12.16
CA ALA A 152 14.75 16.63 11.50
C ALA A 152 15.02 16.73 9.99
N TRP A 153 15.26 15.57 9.38
CA TRP A 153 15.48 15.42 7.95
C TRP A 153 14.40 14.56 7.33
N LEU A 154 13.84 15.02 6.23
CA LEU A 154 13.05 14.21 5.32
C LEU A 154 13.91 13.93 4.09
N TRP A 155 14.24 12.66 3.86
CA TRP A 155 15.07 12.22 2.75
C TRP A 155 14.27 11.33 1.81
N TYR A 156 14.51 11.43 0.51
CA TYR A 156 13.92 10.55 -0.49
C TYR A 156 14.96 10.04 -1.47
N ARG A 157 14.65 8.89 -2.07
CA ARG A 157 15.28 8.38 -3.28
C ARG A 157 14.24 7.78 -4.22
N LEU A 158 14.36 8.07 -5.51
CA LEU A 158 13.61 7.42 -6.57
C LEU A 158 14.51 6.39 -7.25
N LYS A 159 14.09 5.14 -7.26
CA LYS A 159 14.79 4.03 -7.92
C LYS A 159 13.99 3.52 -9.10
N THR A 160 14.68 3.05 -10.12
CA THR A 160 14.11 2.22 -11.19
C THR A 160 14.00 0.76 -10.73
N SER A 161 13.28 -0.07 -11.49
CA SER A 161 13.10 -1.52 -11.23
C SER A 161 14.42 -2.29 -11.04
N ASN A 162 15.49 -1.88 -11.73
CA ASN A 162 16.85 -2.44 -11.58
C ASN A 162 17.65 -1.83 -10.40
N GLN A 163 16.99 -1.17 -9.45
CA GLN A 163 17.57 -0.55 -8.25
C GLN A 163 18.51 0.63 -8.49
N ARG A 164 18.60 1.16 -9.72
CA ARG A 164 19.37 2.39 -9.99
C ARG A 164 18.65 3.61 -9.43
N VAL A 165 19.35 4.40 -8.61
CA VAL A 165 18.84 5.69 -8.12
C VAL A 165 18.88 6.71 -9.25
N VAL A 166 17.74 7.32 -9.54
CA VAL A 166 17.59 8.36 -10.58
C VAL A 166 17.40 9.76 -9.99
N TYR A 167 16.78 9.86 -8.82
CA TYR A 167 16.67 11.11 -8.06
C TYR A 167 16.86 10.83 -6.58
N GLN A 168 17.39 11.81 -5.85
CA GLN A 168 17.43 11.79 -4.39
C GLN A 168 17.55 13.22 -3.85
N GLY A 169 17.12 13.41 -2.60
CA GLY A 169 17.25 14.70 -1.94
C GLY A 169 16.89 14.62 -0.47
N LYS A 170 17.38 15.57 0.32
CA LYS A 170 16.97 15.76 1.72
C LYS A 170 16.56 17.20 1.98
N ARG A 171 15.58 17.37 2.87
CA ARG A 171 15.09 18.65 3.34
C ARG A 171 15.07 18.66 4.87
N ARG A 172 15.56 19.74 5.47
CA ARG A 172 15.51 19.94 6.92
C ARG A 172 14.23 20.65 7.31
N PHE A 173 13.62 20.24 8.41
CA PHE A 173 12.41 20.86 8.96
C PHE A 173 12.27 20.52 10.45
N ASP A 174 11.39 21.21 11.18
CA ASP A 174 11.04 20.83 12.55
C ASP A 174 9.85 19.87 12.55
N LEU A 175 10.01 18.66 13.08
CA LEU A 175 8.88 17.75 13.25
C LEU A 175 8.22 18.04 14.60
N THR A 176 7.06 18.67 14.58
CA THR A 176 6.28 18.97 15.79
C THR A 176 5.67 17.69 16.38
N ALA A 177 5.48 17.67 17.71
CA ALA A 177 4.71 16.62 18.38
C ALA A 177 3.26 16.62 17.89
N ASP A 178 2.63 15.44 17.90
CA ASP A 178 1.21 15.24 17.62
C ASP A 178 0.68 15.99 16.37
N SER A 179 1.35 15.81 15.23
CA SER A 179 1.07 16.61 14.03
C SER A 179 1.14 15.80 12.72
N ALA A 180 0.47 16.30 11.68
CA ALA A 180 0.63 15.88 10.30
C ALA A 180 0.68 17.12 9.41
N ARG A 181 1.67 17.21 8.52
CA ARG A 181 1.75 18.31 7.56
C ARG A 181 2.48 17.93 6.28
N PRO A 182 2.14 18.56 5.14
CA PRO A 182 2.95 18.46 3.93
C PRO A 182 4.28 19.16 4.17
N VAL A 183 5.36 18.58 3.65
CA VAL A 183 6.73 19.09 3.83
C VAL A 183 7.39 19.36 2.49
N TRP A 184 7.15 18.52 1.48
CA TRP A 184 7.87 18.62 0.21
C TRP A 184 7.07 18.05 -0.97
N GLU A 185 6.71 18.93 -1.91
CA GLU A 185 6.25 18.51 -3.24
C GLU A 185 7.44 18.10 -4.12
N LEU A 186 7.38 16.89 -4.67
CA LEU A 186 8.32 16.33 -5.63
C LEU A 186 7.67 16.29 -7.02
N LYS A 187 8.44 16.70 -8.02
CA LYS A 187 8.05 16.66 -9.44
C LYS A 187 9.18 16.05 -10.25
N PHE A 188 8.91 14.92 -10.90
CA PHE A 188 9.86 14.25 -11.78
C PHE A 188 9.35 14.33 -13.22
N PRO A 189 9.84 15.31 -14.01
CA PRO A 189 9.44 15.43 -15.40
C PRO A 189 10.11 14.34 -16.25
N ALA A 190 9.39 13.86 -17.27
CA ALA A 190 9.94 13.02 -18.34
C ALA A 190 10.65 11.74 -17.86
N LEU A 191 10.08 11.05 -16.88
CA LEU A 191 10.50 9.69 -16.54
C LEU A 191 10.30 8.76 -17.77
N THR A 192 11.26 7.87 -18.00
CA THR A 192 11.17 6.87 -19.07
C THR A 192 10.24 5.73 -18.67
N THR A 193 9.61 5.06 -19.64
CA THR A 193 8.79 3.87 -19.42
C THR A 193 9.52 2.84 -18.54
N GLY A 194 8.81 2.28 -17.55
CA GLY A 194 9.34 1.32 -16.59
C GLY A 194 8.73 1.44 -15.19
N GLY A 195 9.09 0.49 -14.33
CA GLY A 195 8.70 0.51 -12.92
C GLY A 195 9.65 1.35 -12.07
N TYR A 196 9.07 2.06 -11.10
CA TYR A 196 9.77 2.92 -10.16
C TYR A 196 9.36 2.66 -8.72
N GLN A 197 10.27 2.94 -7.80
CA GLN A 197 10.06 2.88 -6.37
C GLN A 197 10.56 4.17 -5.72
N LEU A 198 9.64 4.96 -5.16
CA LEU A 198 9.96 6.11 -4.33
C LEU A 198 10.09 5.64 -2.89
N GLU A 199 11.25 5.82 -2.29
CA GLU A 199 11.51 5.52 -0.88
C GLU A 199 11.76 6.82 -0.12
N VAL A 200 11.23 6.91 1.09
CA VAL A 200 11.29 8.10 1.93
C VAL A 200 11.66 7.70 3.35
N GLU A 201 12.54 8.48 3.98
CA GLU A 201 12.97 8.29 5.36
C GLU A 201 12.84 9.61 6.12
N LEU A 202 12.34 9.51 7.36
CA LEU A 202 12.35 10.61 8.32
C LEU A 202 13.43 10.32 9.36
N LEU A 203 14.39 11.22 9.50
CA LEU A 203 15.50 11.09 10.46
C LEU A 203 15.49 12.24 11.46
N ASN A 204 15.94 11.98 12.68
CA ASN A 204 16.18 13.03 13.66
C ASN A 204 17.48 13.81 13.36
N GLU A 205 17.80 14.82 14.17
CA GLU A 205 19.03 15.63 14.00
C GLU A 205 20.32 14.78 14.04
N LYS A 206 20.30 13.66 14.78
CA LYS A 206 21.42 12.72 14.91
C LYS A 206 21.46 11.67 13.78
N GLN A 207 20.69 11.85 12.70
CA GLN A 207 20.59 10.92 11.57
C GLN A 207 20.04 9.53 11.97
N GLN A 208 19.32 9.42 13.08
CA GLN A 208 18.62 8.17 13.43
C GLN A 208 17.27 8.14 12.73
N VAL A 209 16.96 7.01 12.09
CA VAL A 209 15.69 6.79 11.40
C VAL A 209 14.55 6.76 12.42
N LEU A 210 13.57 7.63 12.22
CA LEU A 210 12.32 7.70 12.99
C LEU A 210 11.18 6.94 12.30
N GLY A 211 11.19 6.91 10.97
CA GLY A 211 10.23 6.17 10.17
C GLY A 211 10.62 6.13 8.70
N THR A 212 10.08 5.15 7.98
CA THR A 212 10.37 4.94 6.56
C THR A 212 9.08 4.73 5.78
N ASN A 213 9.09 4.92 4.47
CA ASN A 213 7.97 4.56 3.64
C ASN A 213 8.43 4.31 2.20
N ARG A 214 7.59 3.62 1.42
CA ARG A 214 7.84 3.40 0.01
C ARG A 214 6.55 3.37 -0.78
N PHE A 215 6.65 3.75 -2.05
CA PHE A 215 5.58 3.70 -3.01
C PHE A 215 6.10 3.21 -4.36
N GLU A 216 5.37 2.27 -4.97
CA GLU A 216 5.70 1.70 -6.28
C GLU A 216 4.68 2.17 -7.32
N PHE A 217 5.19 2.59 -8.47
CA PHE A 217 4.40 3.05 -9.61
C PHE A 217 5.08 2.70 -10.93
N SER A 218 4.31 2.80 -12.02
CA SER A 218 4.80 2.52 -13.36
C SER A 218 4.65 3.74 -14.25
N VAL A 219 5.59 3.91 -15.17
CA VAL A 219 5.47 4.81 -16.30
C VAL A 219 5.25 3.97 -17.55
N LEU A 220 4.19 4.25 -18.30
CA LEU A 220 3.86 3.56 -19.57
C LEU A 220 4.09 4.48 -20.75
#